data_AF-A0A2D5V014-F1
#
_entry.id   AF-A0A2D5V014-F1
#
_cell.length_a   1.000
_cell.length_b   1.000
_cell.length_c   1.000
_cell.angle_alpha   90.00
_cell.angle_beta   90.00
_cell.angle_gamma   90.00
#
_symmetry.space_group_name_H-M   'P 1'
#
loop_
_entity.id
_entity.type
_entity.pdbx_description
1 polymer ?
#
loop_
_entity_poly.entity_id
_entity_poly.type
_entity_poly.pdbx_seq_one_letter_code
_entity_poly.pdbx_strand_id
1 'polypeptide(L)'
;MRPFFLFFLIFSLILLAACGEEPECTKTSDCPGAGASNACSSVRCVQQECRTDIKPDCCGNNLCEDNENFCNCDKDCATTPCEGAYKVADRYGRPQDAKMLEYGCVKDSCELIIADAKKEELTLTSESRSGKVKLAATTTIEQPYVLKKSKASVRIQLKDVDTSVIFPIKVTQIQLLTGDQLIGEVLINEELQSVRDLFTKTIQLKPTLSEPEQQLSTTIKIDFEYQYIQREETLTERETFSDGFKNQLFFIDYSKVEDE
;
A
#
# COMPACT_ATOMS: atom_id res chain seq x y z
N MET A 1 44.51 -4.54 -79.86
CA MET A 1 44.20 -3.69 -78.68
C MET A 1 43.25 -4.35 -77.67
N ARG A 2 43.28 -5.69 -77.48
CA ARG A 2 42.50 -6.41 -76.46
C ARG A 2 43.27 -6.85 -75.20
N PRO A 3 44.60 -7.10 -75.20
CA PRO A 3 45.29 -7.51 -73.97
C PRO A 3 45.58 -6.36 -72.99
N PHE A 4 45.61 -5.10 -73.47
CA PHE A 4 45.89 -3.93 -72.63
C PHE A 4 44.71 -3.55 -71.71
N PHE A 5 43.47 -3.79 -72.15
CA PHE A 5 42.26 -3.48 -71.37
C PHE A 5 42.06 -4.48 -70.22
N LEU A 6 42.46 -5.74 -70.42
CA LEU A 6 42.38 -6.79 -69.40
C LEU A 6 43.42 -6.59 -68.29
N PHE A 7 44.60 -6.09 -68.64
CA PHE A 7 45.63 -5.71 -67.67
C PHE A 7 45.19 -4.52 -66.80
N PHE A 8 44.53 -3.52 -67.39
CA PHE A 8 44.01 -2.36 -66.65
C PHE A 8 42.87 -2.73 -65.70
N LEU A 9 42.01 -3.69 -66.09
CA LEU A 9 40.89 -4.16 -65.27
C LEU A 9 41.36 -5.06 -64.11
N ILE A 10 42.37 -5.90 -64.32
CA ILE A 10 43.01 -6.68 -63.25
C ILE A 10 43.78 -5.76 -62.29
N PHE A 11 44.48 -4.75 -62.79
CA PHE A 11 45.20 -3.78 -61.96
C PHE A 11 44.23 -2.92 -61.11
N SER A 12 43.08 -2.54 -61.67
CA SER A 12 42.00 -1.85 -60.93
C SER A 12 41.41 -2.71 -59.80
N LEU A 13 41.21 -4.01 -60.03
CA LEU A 13 40.73 -4.96 -59.00
C LEU A 13 41.75 -5.18 -57.86
N ILE A 14 43.06 -5.16 -58.17
CA ILE A 14 44.11 -5.29 -57.15
C ILE A 14 44.20 -4.01 -56.29
N LEU A 15 43.96 -2.83 -56.87
CA LEU A 15 43.93 -1.57 -56.10
C LEU A 15 42.70 -1.48 -55.18
N LEU A 16 41.57 -2.07 -55.55
CA LEU A 16 40.37 -2.13 -54.69
C LEU A 16 40.52 -3.16 -53.54
N ALA A 17 41.31 -4.21 -53.73
CA ALA A 17 41.58 -5.21 -52.68
C ALA A 17 42.66 -4.76 -51.66
N ALA A 18 43.39 -3.68 -51.95
CA ALA A 18 44.44 -3.14 -51.08
C ALA A 18 43.95 -2.08 -50.08
N CYS A 19 42.67 -1.70 -50.12
CA CYS A 19 42.02 -0.95 -49.04
C CYS A 19 41.73 -1.92 -47.88
N GLY A 20 42.78 -2.36 -47.18
CA GLY A 20 42.62 -2.95 -45.86
C GLY A 20 41.96 -1.90 -44.96
N GLU A 21 40.92 -2.29 -44.23
CA GLU A 21 40.26 -1.41 -43.27
C GLU A 21 41.33 -0.89 -42.29
N GLU A 22 41.44 0.44 -42.18
CA GLU A 22 42.37 1.04 -41.23
C GLU A 22 41.99 0.58 -39.82
N PRO A 23 42.98 0.19 -38.98
CA PRO A 23 42.71 -0.24 -37.63
C PRO A 23 42.00 0.86 -36.84
N GLU A 24 40.90 0.52 -36.17
CA GLU A 24 40.09 1.47 -35.40
C GLU A 24 40.91 2.09 -34.25
N CYS A 25 41.82 1.31 -33.64
CA CYS A 25 42.66 1.76 -32.54
C CYS A 25 44.03 1.09 -32.50
N THR A 26 44.99 1.74 -31.84
CA THR A 26 46.30 1.16 -31.51
C THR A 26 46.55 1.06 -30.01
N LYS A 27 45.90 1.92 -29.22
CA LYS A 27 45.91 1.93 -27.75
C LYS A 27 44.53 2.32 -27.22
N THR A 28 44.24 1.97 -25.98
CA THR A 28 42.94 2.28 -25.35
C THR A 28 42.57 3.76 -25.42
N SER A 29 43.53 4.69 -25.29
CA SER A 29 43.24 6.13 -25.37
C SER A 29 42.76 6.59 -26.75
N ASP A 30 42.96 5.78 -27.79
CA ASP A 30 42.45 6.07 -29.15
C ASP A 30 40.95 5.79 -29.24
N CYS A 31 40.40 4.98 -28.33
CA CYS A 31 39.00 4.60 -28.36
C CYS A 31 38.09 5.73 -27.89
N PRO A 32 36.99 6.00 -28.62
CA PRO A 32 35.95 6.92 -28.17
C PRO A 32 35.42 6.49 -26.80
N GLY A 33 35.45 7.40 -25.82
CA GLY A 33 34.97 7.11 -24.46
C GLY A 33 36.00 6.47 -23.51
N ALA A 34 37.26 6.30 -23.92
CA ALA A 34 38.32 5.79 -23.04
C ALA A 34 38.59 6.68 -21.79
N GLY A 35 38.24 7.97 -21.85
CA GLY A 35 38.24 8.88 -20.69
C GLY A 35 36.87 9.02 -19.99
N ALA A 36 35.83 8.38 -20.53
CA ALA A 36 34.47 8.35 -20.01
C ALA A 36 34.10 6.96 -19.48
N SER A 37 35.09 6.12 -19.16
CA SER A 37 34.86 4.87 -18.43
C SER A 37 34.03 5.18 -17.19
N ASN A 38 32.75 4.82 -17.23
CA ASN A 38 31.91 4.93 -16.06
C ASN A 38 32.28 3.76 -15.11
N ALA A 39 31.79 3.78 -13.87
CA ALA A 39 32.11 2.73 -12.90
C ALA A 39 31.74 1.30 -13.36
N CYS A 40 30.93 1.19 -14.42
CA CYS A 40 30.32 -0.04 -14.90
C CYS A 40 30.75 -0.46 -16.31
N SER A 41 31.67 0.26 -16.95
CA SER A 41 32.21 -0.12 -18.26
C SER A 41 33.66 0.30 -18.42
N SER A 42 34.43 -0.54 -19.11
CA SER A 42 35.80 -0.25 -19.49
C SER A 42 35.97 -0.41 -20.99
N VAL A 43 36.47 0.63 -21.65
CA VAL A 43 36.83 0.58 -23.06
C VAL A 43 38.30 0.18 -23.18
N ARG A 44 38.63 -0.76 -24.07
CA ARG A 44 40.00 -1.18 -24.36
C ARG A 44 40.19 -1.49 -25.84
N CYS A 45 41.39 -1.21 -26.36
CA CYS A 45 41.76 -1.60 -27.71
C CYS A 45 42.21 -3.07 -27.71
N VAL A 46 41.48 -3.95 -28.39
CA VAL A 46 41.78 -5.39 -28.49
C VAL A 46 41.79 -5.77 -29.96
N GLN A 47 42.93 -6.28 -30.46
CA GLN A 47 43.09 -6.67 -31.87
C GLN A 47 42.73 -5.55 -32.86
N GLN A 48 43.14 -4.30 -32.55
CA GLN A 48 42.87 -3.13 -33.37
C GLN A 48 41.38 -2.69 -33.45
N GLU A 49 40.51 -3.29 -32.64
CA GLU A 49 39.10 -2.90 -32.45
C GLU A 49 38.89 -2.32 -31.05
N CYS A 50 38.05 -1.29 -30.93
CA CYS A 50 37.64 -0.77 -29.64
C CYS A 50 36.55 -1.64 -29.03
N ARG A 51 36.85 -2.30 -27.91
CA ARG A 51 35.90 -3.15 -27.18
C ARG A 51 35.50 -2.51 -25.86
N THR A 52 34.20 -2.47 -25.61
CA THR A 52 33.64 -2.05 -24.33
C THR A 52 33.27 -3.29 -23.54
N ASP A 53 33.94 -3.53 -22.43
CA ASP A 53 33.52 -4.54 -21.46
C ASP A 53 32.58 -3.91 -20.45
N ILE A 54 31.42 -4.52 -20.29
CA ILE A 54 30.42 -4.14 -19.31
C ILE A 54 30.67 -4.96 -18.04
N LYS A 55 30.72 -4.28 -16.90
CA LYS A 55 30.82 -4.92 -15.59
C LYS A 55 29.42 -5.41 -15.16
N PRO A 56 29.26 -6.69 -14.82
CA PRO A 56 27.99 -7.20 -14.30
C PRO A 56 27.74 -6.71 -12.86
N ASP A 57 26.48 -6.77 -12.46
CA ASP A 57 25.90 -6.28 -11.21
C ASP A 57 26.30 -4.81 -10.93
N CYS A 58 26.12 -3.93 -11.93
CA CYS A 58 26.58 -2.56 -11.84
C CYS A 58 25.62 -1.55 -12.47
N CYS A 59 24.90 -0.85 -11.60
CA CYS A 59 23.99 0.21 -12.00
C CYS A 59 24.66 1.36 -12.79
N GLY A 60 24.15 1.60 -13.99
CA GLY A 60 24.67 2.49 -15.02
C GLY A 60 25.35 1.76 -16.18
N ASN A 61 25.19 0.43 -16.31
CA ASN A 61 25.65 -0.34 -17.47
C ASN A 61 24.59 -0.43 -18.59
N ASN A 62 23.39 0.11 -18.37
CA ASN A 62 22.21 0.06 -19.24
C ASN A 62 21.63 -1.36 -19.45
N LEU A 63 21.89 -2.29 -18.54
CA LEU A 63 21.30 -3.62 -18.48
C LEU A 63 20.66 -3.82 -17.11
N CYS A 64 19.33 -3.94 -17.07
CA CYS A 64 18.64 -4.35 -15.85
C CYS A 64 18.90 -5.84 -15.59
N GLU A 65 19.82 -6.13 -14.67
CA GLU A 65 20.23 -7.49 -14.31
C GLU A 65 19.27 -8.12 -13.30
N ASP A 66 19.30 -9.46 -13.13
CA ASP A 66 18.31 -10.19 -12.30
C ASP A 66 18.26 -9.73 -10.83
N ASN A 67 19.34 -9.14 -10.31
CA ASN A 67 19.42 -8.59 -8.94
C ASN A 67 19.09 -7.09 -8.88
N GLU A 68 18.84 -6.46 -10.03
CA GLU A 68 18.48 -5.06 -10.15
C GLU A 68 16.98 -4.91 -10.39
N ASN A 69 16.44 -3.80 -9.89
CA ASN A 69 15.09 -3.36 -10.15
C ASN A 69 15.08 -1.83 -10.10
N PHE A 70 13.94 -1.23 -10.39
CA PHE A 70 13.81 0.22 -10.41
C PHE A 70 14.21 0.91 -9.10
N CYS A 71 14.08 0.24 -7.95
CA CYS A 71 14.37 0.80 -6.63
C CYS A 71 15.85 0.85 -6.28
N ASN A 72 16.67 -0.05 -6.83
CA ASN A 72 18.12 -0.09 -6.58
C ASN A 72 18.96 0.36 -7.79
N CYS A 73 18.39 0.31 -9.01
CA CYS A 73 18.98 0.86 -10.21
C CYS A 73 17.94 1.41 -11.20
N ASP A 74 17.45 2.62 -10.92
CA ASP A 74 16.51 3.35 -11.78
C ASP A 74 17.03 3.57 -13.22
N LYS A 75 18.34 3.80 -13.36
CA LYS A 75 18.99 4.05 -14.65
C LYS A 75 18.89 2.89 -15.63
N ASP A 76 19.13 1.68 -15.15
CA ASP A 76 19.18 0.49 -16.01
C ASP A 76 17.81 -0.20 -16.08
N CYS A 77 17.00 -0.10 -15.03
CA CYS A 77 15.67 -0.73 -14.91
C CYS A 77 14.50 0.24 -15.16
N ALA A 78 14.71 1.33 -15.92
CA ALA A 78 13.68 2.33 -16.21
C ALA A 78 12.44 1.78 -16.97
N THR A 79 12.57 0.61 -17.61
CA THR A 79 11.48 -0.04 -18.35
C THR A 79 10.48 -0.77 -17.47
N THR A 80 10.83 -1.07 -16.23
CA THR A 80 9.98 -1.74 -15.23
C THR A 80 9.81 -0.84 -14.02
N PRO A 81 9.08 0.28 -14.17
CA PRO A 81 8.98 1.27 -13.10
C PRO A 81 8.26 0.67 -11.88
N CYS A 82 8.80 0.92 -10.69
CA CYS A 82 8.15 0.55 -9.44
C CYS A 82 7.20 1.65 -8.98
N GLU A 83 6.22 1.96 -9.81
CA GLU A 83 5.23 2.99 -9.53
C GLU A 83 3.88 2.63 -10.17
N GLY A 84 2.82 3.26 -9.67
CA GLY A 84 1.48 3.11 -10.19
C GLY A 84 0.57 2.27 -9.31
N ALA A 85 -0.74 2.41 -9.53
CA ALA A 85 -1.75 1.74 -8.73
C ALA A 85 -1.72 0.23 -8.94
N TYR A 86 -1.90 -0.53 -7.85
CA TYR A 86 -2.11 -1.97 -7.91
C TYR A 86 -3.40 -2.28 -8.67
N LYS A 87 -3.46 -3.41 -9.39
CA LYS A 87 -4.68 -3.82 -10.12
C LYS A 87 -5.50 -4.77 -9.26
N VAL A 88 -6.71 -4.39 -8.91
CA VAL A 88 -7.71 -5.24 -8.25
C VAL A 88 -8.78 -5.68 -9.25
N ALA A 89 -9.36 -6.86 -9.07
CA ALA A 89 -10.46 -7.30 -9.91
C ALA A 89 -11.76 -6.60 -9.48
N ASP A 90 -12.51 -6.07 -10.44
CA ASP A 90 -13.87 -5.62 -10.18
C ASP A 90 -14.83 -6.83 -10.02
N ARG A 91 -16.11 -6.56 -9.74
CA ARG A 91 -17.13 -7.62 -9.59
C ARG A 91 -17.34 -8.52 -10.82
N TYR A 92 -16.76 -8.17 -11.96
CA TYR A 92 -16.79 -8.93 -13.21
C TYR A 92 -15.43 -9.54 -13.57
N GLY A 93 -14.44 -9.48 -12.68
CA GLY A 93 -13.09 -9.98 -12.92
C GLY A 93 -12.24 -9.07 -13.80
N ARG A 94 -12.64 -7.81 -14.03
CA ARG A 94 -11.87 -6.86 -14.87
C ARG A 94 -10.87 -6.11 -14.00
N PRO A 95 -9.62 -5.91 -14.45
CA PRO A 95 -8.62 -5.18 -13.68
C PRO A 95 -9.00 -3.70 -13.56
N GLN A 96 -8.91 -3.17 -12.34
CA GLN A 96 -9.14 -1.76 -11.99
C GLN A 96 -8.03 -1.28 -11.07
N ASP A 97 -7.67 0.00 -11.15
CA ASP A 97 -6.74 0.62 -10.19
C ASP A 97 -7.32 0.58 -8.77
N ALA A 98 -6.54 0.02 -7.86
CA ALA A 98 -6.73 0.13 -6.42
C ALA A 98 -6.69 1.60 -6.02
N LYS A 99 -7.53 2.00 -5.06
CA LYS A 99 -7.58 3.41 -4.62
C LYS A 99 -6.47 3.71 -3.61
N MET A 100 -6.11 2.73 -2.79
CA MET A 100 -5.17 2.88 -1.68
C MET A 100 -3.82 2.22 -1.93
N LEU A 101 -3.80 1.08 -2.62
CA LEU A 101 -2.57 0.32 -2.90
C LEU A 101 -1.86 0.79 -4.18
N GLU A 102 -0.54 0.95 -4.10
CA GLU A 102 0.34 1.26 -5.23
C GLU A 102 1.70 0.57 -5.08
N TYR A 103 2.40 0.38 -6.19
CA TYR A 103 3.79 -0.07 -6.17
C TYR A 103 4.70 1.08 -5.74
N GLY A 104 5.67 0.77 -4.89
CA GLY A 104 6.67 1.74 -4.50
C GLY A 104 7.89 1.08 -3.89
N CYS A 105 8.98 1.84 -3.86
CA CYS A 105 10.26 1.36 -3.39
C CYS A 105 10.34 1.35 -1.86
N VAL A 106 10.51 0.15 -1.30
CA VAL A 106 10.80 -0.05 0.12
C VAL A 106 12.22 -0.58 0.21
N LYS A 107 13.16 0.31 0.53
CA LYS A 107 14.61 0.04 0.42
C LYS A 107 14.96 -0.31 -1.05
N ASP A 108 15.51 -1.50 -1.28
CA ASP A 108 16.00 -1.97 -2.58
C ASP A 108 15.00 -2.91 -3.28
N SER A 109 13.74 -2.92 -2.85
CA SER A 109 12.71 -3.82 -3.36
C SER A 109 11.45 -3.06 -3.76
N CYS A 110 10.84 -3.51 -4.86
CA CYS A 110 9.55 -3.02 -5.30
C CYS A 110 8.44 -3.75 -4.53
N GLU A 111 7.73 -3.03 -3.67
CA GLU A 111 6.69 -3.59 -2.82
C GLU A 111 5.36 -2.87 -3.01
N LEU A 112 4.27 -3.52 -2.62
CA LEU A 112 2.97 -2.87 -2.50
C LEU A 112 2.90 -2.05 -1.22
N ILE A 113 2.73 -0.75 -1.40
CA ILE A 113 2.65 0.23 -0.33
C ILE A 113 1.32 0.96 -0.34
N ILE A 114 1.08 1.70 0.74
CA ILE A 114 0.04 2.72 0.81
C ILE A 114 0.77 4.05 0.81
N ALA A 115 0.47 4.91 -0.18
CA ALA A 115 1.05 6.24 -0.27
C ALA A 115 0.83 7.01 1.06
N ASP A 116 1.86 7.71 1.56
CA ASP A 116 1.71 8.47 2.79
C ASP A 116 0.63 9.56 2.69
N ALA A 117 0.45 10.15 1.50
CA ALA A 117 -0.61 11.11 1.23
C ALA A 117 -2.03 10.53 1.32
N LYS A 118 -2.18 9.20 1.29
CA LYS A 118 -3.46 8.48 1.42
C LYS A 118 -3.72 7.97 2.85
N LYS A 119 -2.74 8.10 3.75
CA LYS A 119 -2.88 7.72 5.16
C LYS A 119 -3.44 8.88 5.95
N GLU A 120 -4.57 8.67 6.61
CA GLU A 120 -5.17 9.66 7.50
C GLU A 120 -5.78 9.00 8.74
N GLU A 121 -5.89 9.75 9.83
CA GLU A 121 -6.65 9.30 11.00
C GLU A 121 -8.08 9.81 10.87
N LEU A 122 -9.02 8.90 10.68
CA LEU A 122 -10.44 9.22 10.62
C LEU A 122 -11.06 9.14 12.02
N THR A 123 -11.60 10.26 12.50
CA THR A 123 -12.37 10.32 13.74
C THR A 123 -13.84 10.52 13.46
N LEU A 124 -14.65 9.55 13.88
CA LEU A 124 -16.10 9.52 13.70
C LEU A 124 -16.77 9.70 15.05
N THR A 125 -17.75 10.60 15.14
CA THR A 125 -18.51 10.81 16.37
C THR A 125 -19.98 10.56 16.12
N SER A 126 -20.57 9.78 17.02
CA SER A 126 -21.98 9.46 17.04
C SER A 126 -22.55 9.71 18.43
N GLU A 127 -23.81 10.12 18.48
CA GLU A 127 -24.51 10.41 19.72
C GLU A 127 -25.97 10.02 19.55
N SER A 128 -26.50 9.24 20.49
CA SER A 128 -27.89 8.80 20.44
C SER A 128 -28.41 8.50 21.84
N ARG A 129 -29.73 8.58 22.00
CA ARG A 129 -30.45 8.19 23.21
C ARG A 129 -31.10 6.83 22.95
N SER A 130 -30.76 5.84 23.77
CA SER A 130 -31.42 4.54 23.82
C SER A 130 -32.06 4.40 25.20
N GLY A 131 -33.39 4.26 25.24
CA GLY A 131 -34.15 4.28 26.48
C GLY A 131 -33.91 5.54 27.31
N LYS A 132 -33.47 5.35 28.55
CA LYS A 132 -33.23 6.42 29.54
C LYS A 132 -31.81 6.97 29.53
N VAL A 133 -30.94 6.49 28.64
CA VAL A 133 -29.51 6.81 28.62
C VAL A 133 -29.11 7.41 27.28
N LYS A 134 -28.30 8.47 27.32
CA LYS A 134 -27.71 9.09 26.13
C LYS A 134 -26.20 8.89 26.13
N LEU A 135 -25.71 8.15 25.14
CA LEU A 135 -24.28 7.88 24.95
C LEU A 135 -23.75 8.65 23.74
N ALA A 136 -22.49 9.03 23.81
CA ALA A 136 -21.71 9.41 22.64
C ALA A 136 -20.55 8.43 22.46
N ALA A 137 -20.31 8.01 21.23
CA ALA A 137 -19.17 7.22 20.84
C ALA A 137 -18.29 8.02 19.89
N THR A 138 -16.99 8.11 20.18
CA THR A 138 -15.98 8.64 19.27
C THR A 138 -15.08 7.48 18.84
N THR A 139 -15.11 7.12 17.57
CA THR A 139 -14.30 6.06 16.98
C THR A 139 -13.18 6.68 16.15
N THR A 140 -11.93 6.37 16.49
CA THR A 140 -10.73 6.83 15.79
C THR A 140 -10.06 5.63 15.11
N ILE A 141 -9.83 5.73 13.81
CA ILE A 141 -9.34 4.65 12.94
C ILE A 141 -8.30 5.21 11.96
N GLU A 142 -7.17 4.51 11.79
CA GLU A 142 -6.26 4.75 10.67
C GLU A 142 -6.91 4.30 9.36
N GLN A 143 -6.94 5.18 8.37
CA GLN A 143 -7.46 4.93 7.03
C GLN A 143 -6.32 4.98 6.01
N PRO A 144 -6.19 3.96 5.13
CA PRO A 144 -6.90 2.69 5.15
C PRO A 144 -6.55 1.83 6.39
N TYR A 145 -7.49 1.01 6.84
CA TYR A 145 -7.29 0.09 7.95
C TYR A 145 -6.55 -1.16 7.46
N VAL A 146 -5.29 -1.31 7.88
CA VAL A 146 -4.47 -2.46 7.49
C VAL A 146 -4.69 -3.61 8.46
N LEU A 147 -5.21 -4.74 7.97
CA LEU A 147 -5.45 -5.92 8.80
C LEU A 147 -4.16 -6.35 9.52
N LYS A 148 -4.31 -6.77 10.78
CA LYS A 148 -3.23 -7.17 11.72
C LYS A 148 -2.28 -6.05 12.18
N LYS A 149 -2.23 -4.90 11.52
CA LYS A 149 -1.36 -3.76 11.91
C LYS A 149 -2.14 -2.64 12.59
N SER A 150 -3.23 -2.18 11.98
CA SER A 150 -4.03 -1.06 12.48
C SER A 150 -4.95 -1.47 13.63
N LYS A 151 -5.37 -0.48 14.42
CA LYS A 151 -6.27 -0.65 15.57
C LYS A 151 -7.35 0.42 15.55
N ALA A 152 -8.58 0.07 15.94
CA ALA A 152 -9.66 1.04 16.11
C ALA A 152 -9.77 1.41 17.59
N SER A 153 -9.87 2.70 17.90
CA SER A 153 -10.05 3.20 19.26
C SER A 153 -11.46 3.75 19.42
N VAL A 154 -12.23 3.19 20.36
CA VAL A 154 -13.60 3.64 20.65
C VAL A 154 -13.61 4.28 22.04
N ARG A 155 -13.93 5.57 22.08
CA ARG A 155 -14.19 6.32 23.31
C ARG A 155 -15.69 6.44 23.52
N ILE A 156 -16.19 5.94 24.64
CA ILE A 156 -17.60 6.04 25.02
C ILE A 156 -17.71 7.08 26.12
N GLN A 157 -18.67 7.99 26.00
CA GLN A 157 -18.98 8.99 27.01
C GLN A 157 -20.47 8.99 27.35
N LEU A 158 -20.79 9.00 28.64
CA LEU A 158 -22.15 9.25 29.10
C LEU A 158 -22.49 10.73 28.96
N LYS A 159 -23.46 11.07 28.10
CA LYS A 159 -23.84 12.47 27.85
C LYS A 159 -24.98 12.94 28.74
N ASP A 160 -25.95 12.07 28.98
CA ASP A 160 -27.14 12.41 29.75
C ASP A 160 -27.88 11.13 30.22
N VAL A 161 -28.66 11.25 31.30
CA VAL A 161 -29.51 10.18 31.84
C VAL A 161 -30.85 10.74 32.33
N ASP A 162 -31.90 9.95 32.26
CA ASP A 162 -33.16 10.25 32.95
C ASP A 162 -32.92 10.25 34.47
N THR A 163 -33.59 11.15 35.19
CA THR A 163 -33.56 11.27 36.67
C THR A 163 -33.93 9.98 37.42
N SER A 164 -34.63 9.05 36.76
CA SER A 164 -35.00 7.75 37.32
C SER A 164 -33.88 6.70 37.29
N VAL A 165 -32.78 6.95 36.56
CA VAL A 165 -31.66 5.99 36.43
C VAL A 165 -30.79 5.99 37.68
N ILE A 166 -30.41 4.79 38.12
CA ILE A 166 -29.48 4.55 39.23
C ILE A 166 -28.11 4.17 38.63
N PHE A 167 -27.06 4.82 39.11
CA PHE A 167 -25.67 4.51 38.75
C PHE A 167 -25.16 3.26 39.50
N PRO A 168 -24.19 2.51 38.92
CA PRO A 168 -23.51 2.76 37.64
C PRO A 168 -24.29 2.27 36.42
N ILE A 169 -24.01 2.87 35.26
CA ILE A 169 -24.39 2.28 33.96
C ILE A 169 -23.24 1.41 33.50
N LYS A 170 -23.52 0.14 33.24
CA LYS A 170 -22.52 -0.86 32.88
C LYS A 170 -22.53 -1.12 31.38
N VAL A 171 -21.43 -0.81 30.70
CA VAL A 171 -21.23 -1.18 29.30
C VAL A 171 -20.64 -2.58 29.25
N THR A 172 -21.33 -3.48 28.55
CA THR A 172 -20.99 -4.91 28.52
C THR A 172 -20.26 -5.31 27.25
N GLN A 173 -20.50 -4.61 26.14
CA GLN A 173 -20.00 -5.02 24.83
C GLN A 173 -19.92 -3.85 23.86
N ILE A 174 -18.87 -3.85 23.02
CA ILE A 174 -18.75 -2.96 21.87
C ILE A 174 -18.50 -3.83 20.64
N GLN A 175 -19.29 -3.62 19.60
CA GLN A 175 -19.17 -4.31 18.31
C GLN A 175 -19.02 -3.31 17.17
N LEU A 176 -18.24 -3.68 16.17
CA LEU A 176 -18.27 -3.06 14.85
C LEU A 176 -18.75 -4.09 13.83
N LEU A 177 -19.66 -3.69 12.96
CA LEU A 177 -20.28 -4.53 11.95
C LEU A 177 -20.15 -3.93 10.56
N THR A 178 -20.08 -4.77 9.53
CA THR A 178 -20.29 -4.39 8.13
C THR A 178 -21.50 -5.12 7.60
N GLY A 179 -22.61 -4.40 7.40
CA GLY A 179 -23.92 -5.05 7.20
C GLY A 179 -24.25 -5.90 8.43
N ASP A 180 -24.45 -7.20 8.20
CA ASP A 180 -24.70 -8.19 9.27
C ASP A 180 -23.43 -8.91 9.75
N GLN A 181 -22.28 -8.64 9.13
CA GLN A 181 -21.03 -9.29 9.52
C GLN A 181 -20.39 -8.59 10.72
N LEU A 182 -20.14 -9.33 11.80
CA LEU A 182 -19.31 -8.88 12.91
C LEU A 182 -17.85 -8.78 12.46
N ILE A 183 -17.30 -7.57 12.44
CA ILE A 183 -15.90 -7.33 12.03
C ILE A 183 -14.99 -7.02 13.21
N GLY A 184 -15.53 -6.68 14.38
CA GLY A 184 -14.73 -6.46 15.58
C GLY A 184 -15.60 -6.47 16.83
N GLU A 185 -15.06 -6.98 17.92
CA GLU A 185 -15.78 -7.12 19.19
C GLU A 185 -14.84 -6.99 20.36
N VAL A 186 -15.33 -6.37 21.43
CA VAL A 186 -14.71 -6.45 22.75
C VAL A 186 -15.81 -6.61 23.81
N LEU A 187 -15.69 -7.66 24.63
CA LEU A 187 -16.49 -7.84 25.84
C LEU A 187 -15.82 -7.06 26.96
N ILE A 188 -16.59 -6.21 27.65
CA ILE A 188 -16.10 -5.32 28.69
C ILE A 188 -17.03 -5.31 29.89
N ASN A 189 -16.56 -4.77 31.01
CA ASN A 189 -17.35 -4.57 32.22
C ASN A 189 -17.01 -3.19 32.79
N GLU A 190 -17.14 -2.18 31.93
CA GLU A 190 -16.81 -0.80 32.28
C GLU A 190 -18.04 -0.12 32.85
N GLU A 191 -17.85 0.66 33.91
CA GLU A 191 -18.91 1.34 34.62
C GLU A 191 -18.77 2.85 34.45
N LEU A 192 -19.86 3.50 34.06
CA LEU A 192 -19.99 4.96 34.02
C LEU A 192 -20.72 5.36 35.31
N GLN A 193 -20.00 6.01 36.22
CA GLN A 193 -20.45 6.37 37.57
C GLN A 193 -21.21 7.71 37.60
N SER A 194 -20.96 8.57 36.61
CA SER A 194 -21.60 9.88 36.51
C SER A 194 -21.73 10.37 35.07
N VAL A 195 -22.63 11.33 34.85
CA VAL A 195 -22.73 12.01 33.55
C VAL A 195 -21.40 12.71 33.25
N ARG A 196 -20.92 12.57 32.01
CA ARG A 196 -19.60 12.95 31.46
C ARG A 196 -18.48 11.96 31.68
N ASP A 197 -18.67 10.91 32.47
CA ASP A 197 -17.71 9.82 32.54
C ASP A 197 -17.46 9.24 31.16
N LEU A 198 -16.23 8.80 30.95
CA LEU A 198 -15.79 8.21 29.69
C LEU A 198 -14.73 7.16 29.94
N PHE A 199 -14.63 6.24 28.99
CA PHE A 199 -13.52 5.31 28.89
C PHE A 199 -13.20 5.07 27.42
N THR A 200 -12.03 4.48 27.16
CA THR A 200 -11.57 4.15 25.81
C THR A 200 -11.20 2.68 25.73
N LYS A 201 -11.61 2.03 24.64
CA LYS A 201 -11.25 0.65 24.32
C LYS A 201 -10.72 0.54 22.91
N THR A 202 -9.72 -0.32 22.75
CA THR A 202 -9.17 -0.65 21.45
C THR A 202 -9.80 -1.94 20.94
N ILE A 203 -10.21 -1.94 19.68
CA ILE A 203 -10.85 -3.07 19.01
C ILE A 203 -10.01 -3.41 17.78
N GLN A 204 -9.69 -4.70 17.65
CA GLN A 204 -9.06 -5.22 16.44
C GLN A 204 -10.15 -5.60 15.44
N LEU A 205 -10.10 -5.03 14.24
CA LEU A 205 -11.03 -5.37 13.17
C LEU A 205 -10.47 -6.53 12.32
N LYS A 206 -11.37 -7.41 11.91
CA LYS A 206 -11.14 -8.62 11.12
C LYS A 206 -12.31 -8.85 10.13
N PRO A 207 -12.61 -7.90 9.23
CA PRO A 207 -13.56 -8.14 8.16
C PRO A 207 -13.08 -9.27 7.24
N THR A 208 -14.01 -9.95 6.59
CA THR A 208 -13.68 -10.88 5.51
C THR A 208 -13.65 -10.10 4.20
N LEU A 209 -12.48 -9.96 3.60
CA LEU A 209 -12.33 -9.28 2.32
C LEU A 209 -12.30 -10.30 1.18
N SER A 210 -12.97 -9.98 0.07
CA SER A 210 -12.85 -10.76 -1.17
C SER A 210 -11.62 -10.37 -1.97
N GLU A 211 -11.21 -9.11 -1.86
CA GLU A 211 -10.09 -8.50 -2.59
C GLU A 211 -9.02 -7.97 -1.61
N PRO A 212 -7.78 -7.68 -2.07
CA PRO A 212 -6.75 -7.04 -1.24
C PRO A 212 -7.13 -5.68 -0.68
N GLU A 213 -8.02 -4.96 -1.37
CA GLU A 213 -8.56 -3.67 -0.96
C GLU A 213 -10.09 -3.67 -1.10
N GLN A 214 -10.80 -3.27 -0.05
CA GLN A 214 -12.25 -3.17 -0.10
C GLN A 214 -12.78 -1.99 0.72
N GLN A 215 -13.78 -1.31 0.17
CA GLN A 215 -14.49 -0.22 0.83
C GLN A 215 -15.78 -0.75 1.45
N LEU A 216 -15.93 -0.64 2.78
CA LEU A 216 -17.03 -1.22 3.53
C LEU A 216 -17.75 -0.16 4.39
N SER A 217 -19.08 -0.23 4.43
CA SER A 217 -19.88 0.53 5.40
C SER A 217 -19.75 -0.12 6.78
N THR A 218 -19.59 0.68 7.82
CA THR A 218 -19.39 0.16 9.18
C THR A 218 -20.41 0.75 10.14
N THR A 219 -20.92 -0.07 11.06
CA THR A 219 -21.86 0.31 12.11
C THR A 219 -21.24 -0.03 13.45
N ILE A 220 -21.33 0.88 14.42
CA ILE A 220 -20.97 0.60 15.81
C ILE A 220 -22.23 0.19 16.60
N LYS A 221 -22.10 -0.85 17.42
CA LYS A 221 -23.08 -1.22 18.43
C LYS A 221 -22.45 -1.24 19.82
N ILE A 222 -23.16 -0.74 20.81
CA ILE A 222 -22.72 -0.72 22.22
C ILE A 222 -23.88 -1.24 23.05
N ASP A 223 -23.67 -2.38 23.71
CA ASP A 223 -24.65 -2.94 24.64
C ASP A 223 -24.33 -2.51 26.06
N PHE A 224 -25.37 -2.11 26.79
CA PHE A 224 -25.24 -1.64 28.15
C PHE A 224 -26.47 -2.01 28.99
N GLU A 225 -26.27 -2.09 30.31
CA GLU A 225 -27.32 -2.36 31.28
C GLU A 225 -27.32 -1.30 32.39
N TYR A 226 -28.51 -0.96 32.88
CA TYR A 226 -28.67 0.01 33.96
C TYR A 226 -29.90 -0.33 34.80
N GLN A 227 -29.93 0.23 36.02
CA GLN A 227 -31.09 0.15 36.90
C GLN A 227 -31.88 1.45 36.88
N TYR A 228 -33.19 1.38 37.08
CA TYR A 228 -34.05 2.56 37.19
C TYR A 228 -35.21 2.34 38.16
N ILE A 229 -35.75 3.42 38.71
CA ILE A 229 -36.89 3.40 39.63
C ILE A 229 -38.18 3.64 38.86
N GLN A 230 -39.14 2.73 38.99
CA GLN A 230 -40.50 2.89 38.48
C GLN A 230 -41.50 2.40 39.51
N ARG A 231 -42.39 3.30 39.98
CA ARG A 231 -43.40 2.98 41.00
C ARG A 231 -42.81 2.34 42.26
N GLU A 232 -41.73 2.93 42.78
CA GLU A 232 -41.01 2.47 43.98
C GLU A 232 -40.27 1.13 43.83
N GLU A 233 -40.32 0.49 42.66
CA GLU A 233 -39.55 -0.72 42.35
C GLU A 233 -38.28 -0.36 41.56
N THR A 234 -37.19 -1.07 41.85
CA THR A 234 -35.95 -1.00 41.05
C THR A 234 -35.98 -2.08 39.98
N LEU A 235 -35.91 -1.66 38.72
CA LEU A 235 -35.91 -2.53 37.56
C LEU A 235 -34.55 -2.46 36.85
N THR A 236 -34.16 -3.54 36.18
CA THR A 236 -32.95 -3.59 35.34
C THR A 236 -33.36 -3.61 33.87
N GLU A 237 -32.75 -2.75 33.07
CA GLU A 237 -32.97 -2.65 31.63
C GLU A 237 -31.67 -2.90 30.86
N ARG A 238 -31.81 -3.49 29.67
CA ARG A 238 -30.70 -3.71 28.74
C ARG A 238 -31.04 -3.05 27.43
N GLU A 239 -30.10 -2.26 26.93
CA GLU A 239 -30.27 -1.43 25.75
C GLU A 239 -29.06 -1.54 24.83
N THR A 240 -29.31 -1.26 23.55
CA THR A 240 -28.27 -1.19 22.54
C THR A 240 -28.26 0.21 21.92
N PHE A 241 -27.10 0.83 21.93
CA PHE A 241 -26.80 1.97 21.06
C PHE A 241 -26.30 1.43 19.71
N SER A 242 -26.85 1.92 18.60
CA SER A 242 -26.42 1.52 17.26
C SER A 242 -26.35 2.74 16.35
N ASP A 243 -25.21 2.96 15.69
CA ASP A 243 -25.08 4.03 14.70
C ASP A 243 -24.18 3.63 13.53
N GLY A 244 -24.61 4.00 12.32
CA GLY A 244 -23.88 3.74 11.08
C GLY A 244 -22.92 4.87 10.76
N PHE A 245 -21.67 4.54 10.43
CA PHE A 245 -20.71 5.54 9.98
C PHE A 245 -21.15 6.10 8.63
N LYS A 246 -21.23 7.43 8.53
CA LYS A 246 -21.53 8.12 7.26
C LYS A 246 -20.43 7.88 6.21
N ASN A 247 -19.19 7.76 6.67
CA ASN A 247 -18.04 7.48 5.82
C ASN A 247 -17.83 5.97 5.76
N GLN A 248 -17.61 5.47 4.54
CA GLN A 248 -17.15 4.10 4.35
C GLN A 248 -15.65 4.03 4.66
N LEU A 249 -15.23 2.90 5.23
CA LEU A 249 -13.83 2.65 5.58
C LEU A 249 -13.18 1.80 4.48
N PHE A 250 -11.92 2.10 4.19
CA PHE A 250 -11.08 1.24 3.35
C PHE A 250 -10.35 0.24 4.22
N PHE A 251 -10.41 -1.03 3.84
CA PHE A 251 -9.71 -2.13 4.49
C PHE A 251 -8.71 -2.74 3.52
N ILE A 252 -7.53 -3.07 4.03
CA ILE A 252 -6.45 -3.70 3.26
C ILE A 252 -6.02 -4.99 3.92
N ASP A 253 -6.01 -6.08 3.14
CA ASP A 253 -5.45 -7.37 3.51
C ASP A 253 -4.34 -7.79 2.53
N TYR A 254 -3.09 -7.57 2.94
CA TYR A 254 -1.92 -7.98 2.17
C TYR A 254 -1.84 -9.49 1.92
N SER A 255 -2.53 -10.34 2.72
CA SER A 255 -2.53 -11.79 2.46
C SER A 255 -3.39 -12.22 1.28
N LYS A 256 -4.11 -11.28 0.66
CA LYS A 256 -4.90 -11.49 -0.56
C LYS A 256 -4.18 -11.03 -1.82
N VAL A 257 -3.03 -10.36 -1.69
CA VAL A 257 -2.16 -10.09 -2.82
C VAL A 257 -1.62 -11.46 -3.25
N GLU A 258 -1.93 -11.87 -4.47
CA GLU A 258 -1.38 -13.11 -5.01
C GLU A 258 0.14 -12.93 -5.16
N ASP A 259 0.91 -13.92 -4.73
CA ASP A 259 2.31 -14.05 -5.15
C ASP A 259 2.29 -14.44 -6.64
N GLU A 260 2.06 -13.47 -7.52
CA GLU A 260 2.23 -13.66 -8.98
C GLU A 260 3.69 -13.97 -9.33
#